data_AF-A0A4R4XFD3-F1
#
_entry.id   AF-A0A4R4XFD3-F1
#
_cell.length_a   1.000
_cell.length_b   1.000
_cell.length_c   1.000
_cell.angle_alpha   90.00
_cell.angle_beta   90.00
_cell.angle_gamma   90.00
#
_symmetry.space_group_name_H-M   'P 1'
#
loop_
_entity.id
_entity.type
_entity.pdbx_description
1 polymer ?
#
loop_
_entity_poly.entity_id
_entity_poly.type
_entity_poly.pdbx_seq_one_letter_code
_entity_poly.pdbx_strand_id
1 'polypeptide(L)'
;MKERVLASVTRVIAVLLVPIAFVRAPGWAPGRAPGGALGRARFLACQWALGLRFPAEDLRGLAPETLAAITHARAEAFWRDGQLIGLTSGYRDVSEQLRIFFEEVRRTGSVSAARRRVLPPEESRHVRGLALDVRPVEGARWLELNGWRYGLYRVYDNEWWHFEYRTVAPTRLPHPDAHTR
;
A
#
# COMPACT_ATOMS: atom_id res chain seq x y z
N MET A 1 12.40 1.07 -19.66
CA MET A 1 12.96 2.45 -19.67
C MET A 1 12.04 3.45 -18.97
N LYS A 2 10.80 3.67 -19.45
CA LYS A 2 9.84 4.67 -18.92
C LYS A 2 9.71 4.70 -17.39
N GLU A 3 9.47 3.56 -16.74
CA GLU A 3 9.31 3.53 -15.26
C GLU A 3 10.57 3.94 -14.48
N ARG A 4 11.77 3.60 -14.96
CA ARG A 4 13.02 4.06 -14.32
C ARG A 4 13.19 5.57 -14.44
N VAL A 5 12.80 6.15 -15.59
CA VAL A 5 12.81 7.61 -15.79
C VAL A 5 11.80 8.28 -14.85
N LEU A 6 10.57 7.75 -14.77
CA LEU A 6 9.55 8.27 -13.86
C LEU A 6 9.99 8.18 -12.40
N ALA A 7 10.57 7.06 -11.96
CA ALA A 7 11.14 6.92 -10.62
C ALA A 7 12.23 7.95 -10.31
N SER A 8 13.16 8.17 -11.25
CA SER A 8 14.20 9.20 -11.11
C SER A 8 13.60 10.61 -11.02
N VAL A 9 12.62 10.94 -11.87
CA VAL A 9 11.93 12.24 -11.84
C VAL A 9 11.19 12.44 -10.51
N THR A 10 10.45 11.43 -10.02
CA THR A 10 9.78 11.51 -8.71
C THR A 10 10.78 11.72 -7.57
N ARG A 11 11.95 11.08 -7.61
CA ARG A 11 13.02 11.29 -6.62
C ARG A 11 13.63 12.69 -6.68
N VAL A 12 13.84 13.25 -7.88
CA VAL A 12 14.29 14.64 -8.04
C VAL A 12 13.25 15.61 -7.49
N ILE A 13 11.96 15.43 -7.81
CA ILE A 13 10.87 16.23 -7.25
C ILE A 13 10.87 16.16 -5.72
N ALA A 14 10.98 14.97 -5.12
CA ALA A 14 11.04 14.83 -3.67
C ALA A 14 12.24 15.58 -3.05
N VAL A 15 13.43 15.52 -3.66
CA VAL A 15 14.59 16.28 -3.19
C VAL A 15 14.35 17.79 -3.22
N LEU A 16 13.78 18.30 -4.33
CA LEU A 16 13.44 19.72 -4.49
C LEU A 16 12.32 20.17 -3.52
N LEU A 17 11.46 19.27 -3.08
CA LEU A 17 10.41 19.53 -2.08
C LEU A 17 10.92 19.50 -0.62
N VAL A 18 12.11 18.98 -0.32
CA VAL A 18 12.63 18.89 1.06
C VAL A 18 12.70 20.26 1.77
N PRO A 19 13.20 21.36 1.18
CA PRO A 19 13.24 22.66 1.84
C PRO A 19 11.84 23.19 2.19
N ILE A 20 10.87 23.02 1.29
CA ILE A 20 9.46 23.41 1.49
C ILE A 20 8.84 22.57 2.61
N ALA A 21 9.08 21.25 2.59
CA ALA A 21 8.62 20.33 3.62
C ALA A 21 9.25 20.61 4.99
N PHE A 22 10.49 21.10 5.04
CA PHE A 22 11.17 21.48 6.28
C PHE A 22 10.51 22.70 6.94
N VAL A 23 10.17 23.73 6.17
CA VAL A 23 9.43 24.91 6.66
C VAL A 23 7.99 24.55 7.03
N ARG A 24 7.37 23.60 6.32
CA ARG A 24 5.97 23.17 6.53
C ARG A 24 5.79 22.11 7.62
N ALA A 25 6.85 21.59 8.22
CA ALA A 25 6.79 20.57 9.28
C ALA A 25 6.86 21.23 10.67
N PRO A 26 5.72 21.51 11.34
CA PRO A 26 5.73 22.14 12.67
C PRO A 26 6.47 21.28 13.71
N GLY A 27 7.03 21.94 14.73
CA GLY A 27 7.84 21.33 15.77
C GLY A 27 7.05 20.65 16.90
N TRP A 28 6.24 19.63 16.59
CA TRP A 28 5.55 18.75 17.55
C TRP A 28 5.24 17.38 16.86
N ALA A 29 4.88 16.26 17.49
CA ALA A 29 4.64 15.96 18.92
C ALA A 29 5.47 14.69 19.36
N PRO A 30 4.99 13.64 20.07
CA PRO A 30 5.88 12.60 20.62
C PRO A 30 6.20 11.45 19.64
N GLY A 31 7.31 10.74 19.90
CA GLY A 31 7.80 9.65 19.05
C GLY A 31 8.91 10.15 18.11
N ARG A 32 10.17 9.94 18.50
CA ARG A 32 11.34 10.51 17.81
C ARG A 32 11.59 9.79 16.48
N ALA A 33 10.94 10.27 15.40
CA ALA A 33 11.21 9.80 14.05
C ALA A 33 12.74 9.86 13.73
N PRO A 34 13.34 8.79 13.17
CA PRO A 34 14.76 8.77 12.88
C PRO A 34 15.15 9.90 11.91
N GLY A 35 16.22 10.64 12.23
CA GLY A 35 16.71 11.76 11.42
C GLY A 35 16.15 13.15 11.78
N GLY A 36 15.35 13.28 12.84
CA GLY A 36 14.97 14.60 13.38
C GLY A 36 14.15 15.46 12.40
N ALA A 37 14.37 16.78 12.39
CA ALA A 37 13.63 17.70 11.52
C ALA A 37 13.83 17.42 10.02
N LEU A 38 15.06 17.09 9.60
CA LEU A 38 15.36 16.69 8.23
C LEU A 38 14.70 15.35 7.87
N GLY A 39 14.66 14.40 8.80
CA GLY A 39 13.92 13.13 8.65
C GLY A 39 12.43 13.36 8.37
N ARG A 40 11.78 14.23 9.16
CA ARG A 40 10.37 14.62 8.93
C ARG A 40 10.18 15.30 7.57
N ALA A 41 11.05 16.23 7.21
CA ALA A 41 10.98 16.93 5.91
C ALA A 41 11.11 15.95 4.72
N ARG A 42 12.06 15.00 4.80
CA ARG A 42 12.25 13.94 3.79
C ARG A 42 11.06 12.98 3.72
N PHE A 43 10.47 12.62 4.86
CA PHE A 43 9.26 11.79 4.89
C PHE A 43 8.11 12.50 4.18
N LEU A 44 7.81 13.75 4.55
CA LEU A 44 6.73 14.56 3.98
C LEU A 44 6.92 14.83 2.48
N ALA A 45 8.13 15.23 2.07
CA ALA A 45 8.46 15.45 0.66
C ALA A 45 8.32 14.17 -0.20
N CYS A 46 8.63 12.99 0.37
CA CYS A 46 8.37 11.71 -0.27
C CYS A 46 6.87 11.45 -0.46
N GLN A 47 6.03 11.68 0.58
CA GLN A 47 4.58 11.50 0.44
C GLN A 47 4.00 12.41 -0.64
N TRP A 48 4.43 13.68 -0.71
CA TRP A 48 4.00 14.62 -1.75
C TRP A 48 4.44 14.18 -3.16
N ALA A 49 5.69 13.76 -3.33
CA ALA A 49 6.19 13.31 -4.63
C ALA A 49 5.48 12.02 -5.11
N LEU A 50 5.17 11.09 -4.19
CA LEU A 50 4.39 9.91 -4.49
C LEU A 50 2.94 10.26 -4.88
N GLY A 51 2.31 11.22 -4.20
CA GLY A 51 0.98 11.73 -4.59
C GLY A 51 0.97 12.35 -6.00
N LEU A 52 2.01 13.11 -6.37
CA LEU A 52 2.18 13.63 -7.73
C LEU A 52 2.43 12.52 -8.77
N ARG A 53 3.12 11.43 -8.39
CA ARG A 53 3.40 10.28 -9.27
C ARG A 53 2.19 9.34 -9.44
N PHE A 54 1.33 9.26 -8.44
CA PHE A 54 0.15 8.40 -8.39
C PHE A 54 -1.12 9.23 -8.05
N PRO A 55 -1.54 10.17 -8.90
CA PRO A 55 -2.62 11.13 -8.57
C PRO A 55 -4.01 10.50 -8.40
N ALA A 56 -4.17 9.22 -8.75
CA ALA A 56 -5.39 8.43 -8.54
C ALA A 56 -5.23 7.39 -7.41
N GLU A 57 -4.19 7.50 -6.58
CA GLU A 57 -4.10 6.78 -5.30
C GLU A 57 -5.05 7.41 -4.28
N ASP A 58 -5.74 6.58 -3.51
CA ASP A 58 -6.43 7.02 -2.29
C ASP A 58 -5.94 6.21 -1.09
N LEU A 59 -5.75 6.91 0.02
CA LEU A 59 -5.31 6.38 1.32
C LEU A 59 -6.35 6.62 2.42
N ARG A 60 -7.45 7.31 2.12
CA ARG A 60 -8.57 7.54 3.04
C ARG A 60 -9.23 6.19 3.38
N GLY A 61 -9.77 6.08 4.59
CA GLY A 61 -10.41 4.86 5.08
C GLY A 61 -9.46 3.71 5.45
N LEU A 62 -8.16 3.81 5.17
CA LEU A 62 -7.18 2.87 5.72
C LEU A 62 -7.16 2.96 7.24
N ALA A 63 -7.03 1.82 7.92
CA ALA A 63 -6.83 1.78 9.36
C ALA A 63 -5.54 2.53 9.74
N PRO A 64 -5.47 3.24 10.88
CA PRO A 64 -4.32 4.06 11.25
C PRO A 64 -2.98 3.32 11.20
N GLU A 65 -2.96 2.05 11.63
CA GLU A 65 -1.79 1.18 11.63
C GLU A 65 -1.36 0.80 10.21
N THR A 66 -2.32 0.55 9.32
CA THR A 66 -2.07 0.24 7.90
C THR A 66 -1.52 1.47 7.18
N LEU A 67 -2.09 2.65 7.44
CA LEU A 67 -1.62 3.93 6.91
C LEU A 67 -0.20 4.24 7.38
N ALA A 68 0.08 4.06 8.67
CA ALA A 68 1.44 4.20 9.21
C ALA A 68 2.41 3.21 8.55
N ALA A 69 2.05 1.92 8.49
CA ALA A 69 2.87 0.88 7.89
C ALA A 69 3.24 1.18 6.43
N ILE A 70 2.26 1.50 5.57
CA ILE A 70 2.53 1.76 4.15
C ILE A 70 3.29 3.06 3.91
N THR A 71 3.01 4.12 4.68
CA THR A 71 3.70 5.41 4.52
C THR A 71 5.16 5.37 5.01
N HIS A 72 5.45 4.60 6.07
CA HIS A 72 6.81 4.30 6.51
C HIS A 72 7.55 3.37 5.52
N ALA A 73 6.93 2.27 5.10
CA ALA A 73 7.52 1.32 4.15
C ALA A 73 7.91 2.00 2.84
N ARG A 74 6.99 2.80 2.25
CA ARG A 74 7.27 3.52 0.99
C ARG A 74 8.32 4.61 1.15
N ALA A 75 8.40 5.27 2.31
CA ALA A 75 9.46 6.26 2.57
C ALA A 75 10.85 5.62 2.68
N GLU A 76 10.97 4.45 3.33
CA GLU A 76 12.24 3.71 3.40
C GLU A 76 12.66 3.21 2.01
N ALA A 77 11.75 2.54 1.28
CA ALA A 77 11.97 2.04 -0.08
C ALA A 77 12.42 3.15 -1.05
N PHE A 78 11.78 4.33 -0.96
CA PHE A 78 12.05 5.49 -1.81
C PHE A 78 13.43 6.11 -1.58
N TRP A 79 13.80 6.30 -0.31
CA TRP A 79 15.03 7.01 0.05
C TRP A 79 16.26 6.12 0.05
N ARG A 80 16.15 4.84 0.44
CA ARG A 80 17.27 3.91 0.49
C ARG A 80 17.49 3.22 -0.86
N ASP A 81 16.44 2.63 -1.40
CA ASP A 81 16.53 1.69 -2.54
C ASP A 81 16.01 2.27 -3.86
N GLY A 82 15.51 3.51 -3.82
CA GLY A 82 14.95 4.21 -4.98
C GLY A 82 13.67 3.62 -5.54
N GLN A 83 13.00 2.73 -4.79
CA GLN A 83 11.78 2.08 -5.23
C GLN A 83 10.57 2.96 -4.96
N LEU A 84 9.65 3.01 -5.92
CA LEU A 84 8.36 3.65 -5.76
C LEU A 84 7.34 2.60 -5.28
N ILE A 85 6.53 2.97 -4.30
CA ILE A 85 5.37 2.19 -3.85
C ILE A 85 4.18 3.14 -3.82
N GLY A 86 3.13 2.79 -4.55
CA GLY A 86 1.82 3.41 -4.48
C GLY A 86 0.71 2.36 -4.61
N LEU A 87 -0.54 2.76 -4.46
CA LEU A 87 -1.69 1.85 -4.48
C LEU A 87 -2.53 2.00 -5.75
N THR A 88 -3.05 0.87 -6.21
CA THR A 88 -4.18 0.75 -7.14
C THR A 88 -5.50 0.80 -6.38
N SER A 89 -5.58 0.15 -5.21
CA SER A 89 -6.71 0.26 -4.28
C SER A 89 -6.26 0.13 -2.82
N GLY A 90 -6.99 0.79 -1.91
CA GLY A 90 -6.75 0.78 -0.47
C GLY A 90 -8.02 0.32 0.26
N TYR A 91 -8.61 1.16 1.10
CA TYR A 91 -9.95 0.92 1.62
C TYR A 91 -10.99 0.85 0.48
N ARG A 92 -12.06 0.06 0.68
CA ARG A 92 -13.25 0.01 -0.20
C ARG A 92 -14.51 0.01 0.64
N ASP A 93 -15.55 0.70 0.20
CA ASP A 93 -16.85 0.65 0.87
C ASP A 93 -17.54 -0.72 0.72
N VAL A 94 -18.39 -1.07 1.67
CA VAL A 94 -19.18 -2.31 1.68
C VAL A 94 -19.98 -2.49 0.38
N SER A 95 -20.60 -1.42 -0.12
CA SER A 95 -21.39 -1.42 -1.35
C SER A 95 -20.54 -1.62 -2.61
N GLU A 96 -19.33 -1.04 -2.66
CA GLU A 96 -18.38 -1.26 -3.74
C GLU A 96 -17.90 -2.71 -3.75
N GLN A 97 -17.49 -3.23 -2.59
CA GLN A 97 -17.05 -4.62 -2.43
C GLN A 97 -18.15 -5.61 -2.84
N LEU A 98 -19.40 -5.34 -2.46
CA LEU A 98 -20.56 -6.16 -2.83
C LEU A 98 -20.81 -6.15 -4.34
N ARG A 99 -20.67 -4.98 -4.98
CA ARG A 99 -20.81 -4.82 -6.44
C ARG A 99 -19.78 -5.66 -7.19
N ILE A 100 -18.49 -5.53 -6.86
CA ILE A 100 -17.42 -6.29 -7.55
C ILE A 100 -17.51 -7.79 -7.27
N PHE A 101 -17.99 -8.19 -6.09
CA PHE A 101 -18.26 -9.59 -5.77
C PHE A 101 -19.35 -10.16 -6.67
N PHE A 102 -20.50 -9.49 -6.80
CA PHE A 102 -21.57 -9.94 -7.70
C PHE A 102 -21.17 -9.90 -9.18
N GLU A 103 -20.34 -8.95 -9.61
CA GLU A 103 -19.77 -8.94 -10.97
C GLU A 103 -18.91 -10.18 -11.23
N GLU A 104 -18.04 -10.55 -10.29
CA GLU A 104 -17.22 -11.77 -10.39
C GLU A 104 -18.07 -13.06 -10.32
N VAL A 105 -19.15 -13.09 -9.53
CA VAL A 105 -20.13 -14.20 -9.52
C VAL A 105 -20.80 -14.35 -10.88
N ARG A 106 -21.28 -13.25 -11.48
CA ARG A 106 -21.87 -13.29 -12.84
C ARG A 106 -20.85 -13.74 -13.88
N ARG A 107 -19.60 -13.27 -13.78
CA ARG A 107 -18.51 -13.61 -14.73
C ARG A 107 -18.05 -15.07 -14.65
N THR A 108 -18.13 -15.68 -13.47
CA THR A 108 -17.65 -17.05 -13.22
C THR A 108 -18.77 -18.09 -13.14
N GLY A 109 -20.04 -17.64 -13.11
CA GLY A 109 -21.21 -18.52 -13.01
C GLY A 109 -21.43 -19.17 -11.64
N SER A 110 -20.58 -18.92 -10.63
CA SER A 110 -20.75 -19.50 -9.30
C SER A 110 -20.04 -18.72 -8.19
N VAL A 111 -20.64 -18.74 -6.99
CA VAL A 111 -20.06 -18.13 -5.78
C VAL A 111 -18.70 -18.76 -5.42
N SER A 112 -18.56 -20.07 -5.53
CA SER A 112 -17.31 -20.78 -5.22
C SER A 112 -16.17 -20.44 -6.19
N ALA A 113 -16.46 -20.23 -7.48
CA ALA A 113 -15.43 -19.80 -8.44
C ALA A 113 -15.06 -18.32 -8.26
N ALA A 114 -16.02 -17.47 -7.86
CA ALA A 114 -15.79 -16.05 -7.63
C ALA A 114 -14.90 -15.78 -6.40
N ARG A 115 -15.15 -16.50 -5.30
CA ARG A 115 -14.40 -16.36 -4.03
C ARG A 115 -12.89 -16.63 -4.18
N ARG A 116 -12.46 -17.32 -5.23
CA ARG A 116 -11.03 -17.50 -5.57
C ARG A 116 -10.33 -16.24 -6.12
N ARG A 117 -11.05 -15.12 -6.28
CA ARG A 117 -10.51 -13.82 -6.76
C ARG A 117 -11.11 -12.61 -6.04
N VAL A 118 -12.36 -12.69 -5.59
CA VAL A 118 -13.05 -11.60 -4.91
C VAL A 118 -13.83 -12.17 -3.72
N LEU A 119 -13.50 -11.71 -2.51
CA LEU A 119 -14.23 -12.06 -1.29
C LEU A 119 -15.52 -11.22 -1.15
N PRO A 120 -16.55 -11.73 -0.45
CA PRO A 120 -17.70 -10.92 -0.08
C PRO A 120 -17.32 -9.83 0.96
N PRO A 121 -18.16 -8.80 1.19
CA PRO A 121 -17.82 -7.66 2.04
C PRO A 121 -17.38 -7.99 3.46
N GLU A 122 -17.98 -9.02 4.07
CA GLU A 122 -17.76 -9.42 5.45
C GLU A 122 -16.35 -9.99 5.66
N GLU A 123 -15.79 -10.60 4.63
CA GLU A 123 -14.48 -11.24 4.60
C GLU A 123 -13.39 -10.33 4.00
N SER A 124 -13.77 -9.36 3.16
CA SER A 124 -12.81 -8.47 2.49
C SER A 124 -12.03 -7.59 3.47
N ARG A 125 -10.70 -7.72 3.42
CA ARG A 125 -9.78 -6.95 4.26
C ARG A 125 -9.63 -5.49 3.82
N HIS A 126 -10.02 -5.17 2.58
CA HIS A 126 -10.14 -3.79 2.09
C HIS A 126 -11.28 -3.03 2.81
N VAL A 127 -12.40 -3.69 3.07
CA VAL A 127 -13.54 -3.10 3.81
C VAL A 127 -13.17 -2.74 5.25
N ARG A 128 -12.15 -3.40 5.81
CA ARG A 128 -11.61 -3.09 7.14
C ARG A 128 -10.47 -2.06 7.12
N GLY A 129 -10.07 -1.56 5.94
CA GLY A 129 -8.92 -0.67 5.78
C GLY A 129 -7.57 -1.34 6.07
N LEU A 130 -7.49 -2.69 6.00
CA LEU A 130 -6.33 -3.50 6.37
C LEU A 130 -5.60 -4.14 5.18
N ALA A 131 -6.02 -3.83 3.95
CA ALA A 131 -5.45 -4.38 2.71
C ALA A 131 -5.10 -3.29 1.69
N LEU A 132 -4.16 -3.61 0.81
CA LEU A 132 -3.47 -2.72 -0.09
C LEU A 132 -3.18 -3.45 -1.41
N ASP A 133 -3.73 -2.97 -2.53
CA ASP A 133 -3.35 -3.46 -3.86
C ASP A 133 -2.22 -2.58 -4.42
N VAL A 134 -1.00 -3.09 -4.40
CA VAL A 134 0.23 -2.31 -4.60
C VAL A 134 0.67 -2.25 -6.07
N ARG A 135 1.21 -1.09 -6.46
CA ARG A 135 1.87 -0.83 -7.75
C ARG A 135 3.14 0.03 -7.59
N PRO A 136 4.07 0.02 -8.56
CA PRO A 136 4.20 -0.94 -9.67
C PRO A 136 4.68 -2.31 -9.16
N VAL A 137 4.94 -3.25 -10.07
CA VAL A 137 5.45 -4.60 -9.76
C VAL A 137 6.73 -4.55 -8.93
N GLU A 138 7.61 -3.58 -9.19
CA GLU A 138 8.86 -3.37 -8.47
C GLU A 138 8.61 -2.95 -7.01
N GLY A 139 7.59 -2.11 -6.77
CA GLY A 139 7.17 -1.71 -5.43
C GLY A 139 6.57 -2.87 -4.63
N ALA A 140 5.71 -3.67 -5.28
CA ALA A 140 5.18 -4.91 -4.71
C ALA A 140 6.30 -5.91 -4.39
N ARG A 141 7.28 -6.10 -5.29
CA ARG A 141 8.47 -6.95 -5.04
C ARG A 141 9.32 -6.42 -3.89
N TRP A 142 9.44 -5.11 -3.69
CA TRP A 142 10.15 -4.56 -2.53
C TRP A 142 9.42 -4.89 -1.23
N LEU A 143 8.08 -4.79 -1.19
CA LEU A 143 7.27 -5.18 -0.04
C LEU A 143 7.26 -6.69 0.23
N GLU A 144 7.34 -7.53 -0.81
CA GLU A 144 7.50 -8.99 -0.63
C GLU A 144 8.75 -9.31 0.22
N LEU A 145 9.85 -8.60 -0.01
CA LEU A 145 11.14 -8.83 0.65
C LEU A 145 11.29 -8.08 1.99
N ASN A 146 10.68 -6.90 2.13
CA ASN A 146 10.92 -5.97 3.25
C ASN A 146 9.68 -5.62 4.08
N GLY A 147 8.47 -5.93 3.58
CA GLY A 147 7.19 -5.51 4.16
C GLY A 147 6.96 -6.03 5.58
N TRP A 148 7.51 -7.21 5.89
CA TRP A 148 7.45 -7.82 7.23
C TRP A 148 7.93 -6.89 8.35
N ARG A 149 8.91 -6.00 8.05
CA ARG A 149 9.46 -5.00 8.99
C ARG A 149 8.44 -3.94 9.42
N TYR A 150 7.34 -3.82 8.67
CA TYR A 150 6.24 -2.88 8.89
C TYR A 150 4.90 -3.60 9.14
N GLY A 151 4.91 -4.94 9.27
CA GLY A 151 3.71 -5.75 9.36
C GLY A 151 2.93 -5.89 8.05
N LEU A 152 3.54 -5.58 6.90
CA LEU A 152 2.89 -5.71 5.59
C LEU A 152 3.28 -7.04 4.93
N TYR A 153 2.30 -7.91 4.72
CA TYR A 153 2.52 -9.25 4.17
C TYR A 153 1.62 -9.48 2.95
N ARG A 154 2.18 -10.03 1.87
CA ARG A 154 1.37 -10.61 0.80
C ARG A 154 0.78 -11.93 1.29
N VAL A 155 -0.54 -12.05 1.16
CA VAL A 155 -1.31 -13.18 1.70
C VAL A 155 -1.58 -14.25 0.64
N TYR A 156 -1.72 -13.86 -0.64
CA TYR A 156 -2.15 -14.77 -1.70
C TYR A 156 -1.12 -14.96 -2.82
N ASP A 157 -0.93 -16.20 -3.28
CA ASP A 157 0.03 -16.53 -4.34
C ASP A 157 -0.43 -16.12 -5.73
N ASN A 158 -1.74 -16.18 -6.00
CA ASN A 158 -2.33 -15.69 -7.26
C ASN A 158 -2.31 -14.14 -7.38
N GLU A 159 -2.12 -13.40 -6.28
CA GLU A 159 -2.25 -11.93 -6.23
C GLU A 159 -0.92 -11.28 -5.79
N TRP A 160 0.00 -11.07 -6.75
CA TRP A 160 1.31 -10.46 -6.46
C TRP A 160 1.24 -9.02 -5.96
N TRP A 161 0.12 -8.34 -6.21
CA TRP A 161 -0.13 -6.96 -5.78
C TRP A 161 -0.76 -6.87 -4.39
N HIS A 162 -1.34 -7.94 -3.85
CA HIS A 162 -2.20 -7.84 -2.67
C HIS A 162 -1.42 -8.02 -1.37
N PHE A 163 -1.34 -6.96 -0.58
CA PHE A 163 -0.68 -6.93 0.72
C PHE A 163 -1.68 -6.56 1.82
N GLU A 164 -1.45 -7.09 3.02
CA GLU A 164 -2.25 -6.77 4.18
C GLU A 164 -1.42 -6.43 5.41
N TYR A 165 -1.96 -5.57 6.26
CA TYR A 165 -1.40 -5.29 7.57
C TYR A 165 -1.75 -6.39 8.59
N ARG A 166 -0.72 -7.03 9.16
CA ARG A 166 -0.82 -8.08 10.18
C ARG A 166 0.25 -7.85 11.26
N THR A 167 -0.11 -8.04 12.53
CA THR A 167 0.83 -8.01 13.66
C THR A 167 1.67 -9.29 13.79
N VAL A 168 1.22 -10.38 13.15
CA VAL A 168 1.90 -11.68 13.09
C VAL A 168 1.94 -12.11 11.61
N ALA A 169 3.05 -12.71 11.18
CA ALA A 169 3.19 -13.22 9.82
C ALA A 169 2.08 -14.26 9.52
N PRO A 170 1.25 -14.06 8.47
CA PRO A 170 0.21 -15.01 8.10
C PRO A 170 0.78 -16.20 7.33
N THR A 171 0.12 -17.35 7.40
CA THR A 171 0.34 -18.42 6.43
C THR A 171 -0.08 -17.92 5.04
N ARG A 172 0.81 -18.06 4.08
CA ARG A 172 0.58 -17.76 2.66
C ARG A 172 -0.39 -18.77 2.06
N LEU A 173 -1.36 -18.28 1.29
CA LEU A 173 -2.46 -19.06 0.74
C LEU A 173 -2.44 -19.04 -0.80
N PRO A 174 -2.87 -20.12 -1.49
CA PRO A 174 -2.94 -20.13 -2.95
C PRO A 174 -3.85 -19.05 -3.56
N HIS A 175 -4.97 -18.72 -2.88
CA HIS A 175 -5.97 -17.72 -3.29
C HIS A 175 -6.89 -17.34 -2.11
N PRO A 176 -7.74 -16.29 -2.22
CA PRO A 176 -8.59 -15.84 -1.12
C PRO A 176 -9.50 -16.90 -0.47
N ASP A 177 -10.20 -17.74 -1.24
CA ASP A 177 -11.04 -18.83 -0.68
C ASP A 177 -10.26 -20.05 -0.14
N ALA A 178 -8.93 -19.98 0.00
CA ALA A 178 -8.10 -21.14 0.39
C ALA A 178 -7.91 -21.33 1.89
N HIS A 179 -8.70 -20.63 2.73
CA HIS A 179 -8.78 -20.93 4.16
C HIS A 179 -9.26 -22.38 4.35
N THR A 180 -8.54 -23.15 5.16
CA THR A 180 -8.96 -24.51 5.56
C THR A 180 -10.36 -24.45 6.17
N ARG A 181 -11.28 -25.20 5.56
CA ARG A 181 -12.60 -25.53 6.12
C ARG A 181 -12.46 -26.62 7.18
#